data_AF-A0A031IF46-F1
#
_entry.id   AF-A0A031IF46-F1
#
_cell.length_a   1.000
_cell.length_b   1.000
_cell.length_c   1.000
_cell.angle_alpha   90.00
_cell.angle_beta   90.00
_cell.angle_gamma   90.00
#
_symmetry.space_group_name_H-M   'P 1'
#
loop_
_entity.id
_entity.type
_entity.pdbx_description
1 polymer ?
#
loop_
_entity_poly.entity_id
_entity_poly.type
_entity_poly.pdbx_seq_one_letter_code
_entity_poly.pdbx_strand_id
1 'polypeptide(L)'
;MKKRIKLASIFMLAGILAACGSNETDTTVPKKEQSTETKSADAGIAATTLIDELTIYSSIKAELDKAKDGQAMDWKMVKTSYEAKLKGGVKTVAPEIDQVIQSALIDVEAKNLDQNIARQLVDKGLQSYFYQLQKATQAKAEEALVAGKPEAATEALKDVEAMAKTVFIPTAKKCDVSYDFKNEDAIAQAITSGLSAQQEAIDTKKIGDFNVAKQVTDKSIYRSFYLAALDYAQKIEDGVKSGTDEKELQVGQAEGYASLLAVEKSLADGEEEAVKILKERYDFSKTKPADVSYKEIEGLFAQALTEKVDESHEETQEAIEKKDIDTARAKAMEANLFIVAMKPTLENRLGKEKVAQITKDANEWFALVEKGDVKAKMIGERITDALKPFN
;
A
#
# COMPACT_ATOMS: atom_id res chain seq x y z
N MET A 1 -38.16 -6.77 -4.42
CA MET A 1 -37.30 -7.84 -4.98
C MET A 1 -35.84 -7.44 -4.81
N LYS A 2 -35.16 -8.01 -3.81
CA LYS A 2 -33.76 -7.68 -3.46
C LYS A 2 -32.83 -8.48 -4.37
N LYS A 3 -32.11 -7.81 -5.27
CA LYS A 3 -31.06 -8.43 -6.11
C LYS A 3 -29.88 -8.76 -5.20
N ARG A 4 -29.66 -10.06 -4.97
CA ARG A 4 -28.44 -10.59 -4.36
C ARG A 4 -27.29 -10.36 -5.34
N ILE A 5 -26.36 -9.49 -4.98
CA ILE A 5 -25.06 -9.38 -5.65
C ILE A 5 -24.30 -10.66 -5.29
N LYS A 6 -24.03 -11.50 -6.29
CA LYS A 6 -23.15 -12.66 -6.15
C LYS A 6 -21.73 -12.12 -5.99
N LEU A 7 -21.09 -12.42 -4.85
CA LEU A 7 -19.64 -12.30 -4.68
C LEU A 7 -18.97 -13.08 -5.83
N ALA A 8 -18.45 -12.36 -6.82
CA ALA A 8 -17.56 -12.92 -7.81
C ALA A 8 -16.15 -12.84 -7.22
N SER A 9 -15.66 -14.00 -6.76
CA SER A 9 -14.31 -14.47 -7.08
C SER A 9 -13.23 -13.39 -7.16
N ILE A 10 -12.66 -13.01 -6.01
CA ILE A 10 -11.25 -12.59 -5.98
C ILE A 10 -10.37 -13.71 -5.42
N PHE A 11 -10.93 -14.71 -4.74
CA PHE A 11 -10.30 -16.02 -4.49
C PHE A 11 -11.38 -17.10 -4.27
N MET A 12 -12.22 -17.42 -5.26
CA MET A 12 -13.30 -18.40 -5.02
C MET A 12 -12.75 -19.79 -4.68
N LEU A 13 -12.72 -20.12 -3.38
CA LEU A 13 -13.31 -21.30 -2.74
C LEU A 13 -13.00 -21.32 -1.23
N ALA A 14 -13.79 -20.60 -0.44
CA ALA A 14 -13.98 -20.93 0.98
C ALA A 14 -15.35 -20.44 1.45
N GLY A 15 -16.39 -21.12 0.99
CA GLY A 15 -17.68 -21.14 1.65
C GLY A 15 -18.14 -22.59 1.70
N ILE A 16 -18.19 -23.17 2.91
CA ILE A 16 -19.12 -24.20 3.42
C ILE A 16 -18.53 -24.74 4.74
N LEU A 17 -18.96 -24.17 5.88
CA LEU A 17 -19.60 -24.84 7.03
C LEU A 17 -19.46 -24.01 8.31
N ALA A 18 -20.60 -23.46 8.74
CA ALA A 18 -20.84 -23.20 10.15
C ALA A 18 -21.01 -24.54 10.88
N ALA A 19 -20.39 -24.70 12.04
CA ALA A 19 -20.80 -25.67 13.05
C ALA A 19 -20.57 -25.07 14.45
N CYS A 20 -21.63 -25.18 15.26
CA CYS A 20 -21.86 -24.58 16.57
C CYS A 20 -20.95 -25.12 17.69
N GLY A 21 -20.76 -24.30 18.73
CA GLY A 21 -20.27 -24.76 20.04
C GLY A 21 -20.12 -23.62 21.03
N SER A 22 -21.17 -23.34 21.79
CA SER A 22 -21.26 -22.39 22.91
C SER A 22 -20.65 -22.92 24.21
N ASN A 23 -20.00 -22.06 25.02
CA ASN A 23 -20.36 -21.82 26.44
C ASN A 23 -19.49 -20.73 27.11
N GLU A 24 -20.17 -19.96 27.97
CA GLU A 24 -19.72 -18.84 28.81
C GLU A 24 -18.78 -19.27 29.96
N THR A 25 -17.94 -18.35 30.47
CA THR A 25 -18.09 -17.81 31.84
C THR A 25 -17.09 -16.70 32.19
N ASP A 26 -17.61 -15.70 32.91
CA ASP A 26 -16.97 -14.58 33.62
C ASP A 26 -15.79 -14.95 34.54
N THR A 27 -14.79 -14.05 34.67
CA THR A 27 -14.55 -13.34 35.95
C THR A 27 -13.52 -12.20 35.86
N THR A 28 -13.84 -11.16 36.62
CA THR A 28 -13.20 -9.85 36.94
C THR A 28 -11.83 -9.90 37.66
N VAL A 29 -10.99 -8.86 37.52
CA VAL A 29 -10.51 -7.84 38.54
C VAL A 29 -9.01 -7.51 38.21
N PRO A 30 -8.31 -6.38 38.58
CA PRO A 30 -8.62 -4.97 38.85
C PRO A 30 -7.76 -3.93 38.04
N LYS A 31 -8.13 -2.67 38.26
CA LYS A 31 -7.61 -1.33 37.91
C LYS A 31 -6.16 -1.00 38.33
N LYS A 32 -5.39 -0.31 37.46
CA LYS A 32 -4.27 0.64 37.72
C LYS A 32 -3.79 1.20 36.36
N GLU A 33 -3.27 2.40 36.18
CA GLU A 33 -3.16 3.64 36.94
C GLU A 33 -2.87 4.71 35.89
N GLN A 34 -3.42 5.89 36.15
CA GLN A 34 -3.50 7.03 35.24
C GLN A 34 -2.12 7.70 35.10
N SER A 35 -1.62 7.83 33.86
CA SER A 35 -0.42 8.60 33.53
C SER A 35 -0.82 9.89 32.82
N THR A 36 -0.41 10.99 33.44
CA THR A 36 -0.70 12.39 33.16
C THR A 36 -0.24 12.87 31.78
N GLU A 37 -1.19 13.44 31.03
CA GLU A 37 -0.93 14.32 29.89
C GLU A 37 -0.03 15.47 30.32
N THR A 38 1.09 15.64 29.60
CA THR A 38 1.82 16.91 29.57
C THR A 38 1.39 17.65 28.32
N LYS A 39 0.54 18.65 28.50
CA LYS A 39 0.16 19.63 27.47
C LYS A 39 1.40 20.47 27.10
N SER A 40 1.91 20.29 25.89
CA SER A 40 2.64 21.36 25.21
C SER A 40 1.61 22.22 24.47
N ALA A 41 1.53 23.47 24.89
CA ALA A 41 0.79 24.50 24.20
C ALA A 41 1.47 24.82 22.86
N ASP A 42 0.75 24.61 21.77
CA ASP A 42 0.99 25.36 20.53
C ASP A 42 -0.29 26.11 20.16
N ALA A 43 -0.10 27.36 19.78
CA ALA A 43 -1.18 28.32 19.59
C ALA A 43 -1.81 28.15 18.20
N GLY A 44 -3.09 27.79 18.17
CA GLY A 44 -4.03 28.35 17.20
C GLY A 44 -4.00 27.83 15.76
N ILE A 45 -3.95 26.52 15.56
CA ILE A 45 -4.54 25.90 14.36
C ILE A 45 -5.64 24.96 14.87
N ALA A 46 -6.90 25.22 14.49
CA ALA A 46 -7.98 24.28 14.78
C ALA A 46 -7.57 22.89 14.26
N ALA A 47 -7.67 21.86 15.11
CA ALA A 47 -7.30 20.49 14.74
C ALA A 47 -8.00 20.11 13.43
N THR A 48 -7.22 19.87 12.37
CA THR A 48 -7.71 19.50 11.05
C THR A 48 -8.35 18.11 11.14
N THR A 49 -9.58 17.94 10.66
CA THR A 49 -10.19 16.59 10.56
C THR A 49 -9.71 15.87 9.30
N LEU A 50 -9.84 14.54 9.24
CA LEU A 50 -9.51 13.78 8.01
C LEU A 50 -10.28 14.30 6.78
N ILE A 51 -11.55 14.66 6.95
CA ILE A 51 -12.37 15.21 5.87
C ILE A 51 -11.79 16.54 5.36
N ASP A 52 -11.31 17.38 6.27
CA ASP A 52 -10.63 18.63 5.89
C ASP A 52 -9.34 18.31 5.11
N GLU A 53 -8.51 17.39 5.61
CA GLU A 53 -7.26 16.99 4.94
C GLU A 53 -7.52 16.44 3.53
N LEU A 54 -8.52 15.58 3.35
CA LEU A 54 -8.90 15.04 2.04
C LEU A 54 -9.46 16.11 1.09
N THR A 55 -10.19 17.07 1.62
CA THR A 55 -10.69 18.23 0.85
C THR A 55 -9.54 19.09 0.36
N ILE A 56 -8.57 19.38 1.24
CA ILE A 56 -7.39 20.17 0.91
C ILE A 56 -6.50 19.43 -0.07
N TYR A 57 -6.28 18.12 0.12
CA TYR A 57 -5.59 17.28 -0.85
C TYR A 57 -6.23 17.37 -2.24
N SER A 58 -7.56 17.25 -2.32
CA SER A 58 -8.29 17.36 -3.59
C SER A 58 -8.12 18.75 -4.22
N SER A 59 -8.11 19.81 -3.42
CA SER A 59 -7.87 21.18 -3.90
C SER A 59 -6.45 21.38 -4.41
N ILE A 60 -5.44 20.90 -3.66
CA ILE A 60 -4.03 20.94 -4.08
C ILE A 60 -3.89 20.14 -5.38
N LYS A 61 -4.44 18.94 -5.44
CA LYS A 61 -4.39 18.10 -6.62
C LYS A 61 -5.00 18.77 -7.85
N ALA A 62 -6.17 19.38 -7.71
CA ALA A 62 -6.82 20.10 -8.81
C ALA A 62 -5.96 21.27 -9.31
N GLU A 63 -5.30 21.99 -8.39
CA GLU A 63 -4.38 23.06 -8.75
C GLU A 63 -3.15 22.54 -9.49
N LEU A 64 -2.54 21.47 -8.99
CA LEU A 64 -1.36 20.85 -9.61
C LEU A 64 -1.68 20.22 -10.98
N ASP A 65 -2.89 19.71 -11.15
CA ASP A 65 -3.34 19.08 -12.40
C ASP A 65 -3.55 20.10 -13.54
N LYS A 66 -3.67 21.41 -13.24
CA LYS A 66 -3.71 22.48 -14.27
C LYS A 66 -2.51 22.45 -15.22
N ALA A 67 -1.35 22.01 -14.75
CA ALA A 67 -0.16 21.88 -15.57
C ALA A 67 -0.34 20.91 -16.74
N LYS A 68 -1.22 19.90 -16.62
CA LYS A 68 -1.54 18.96 -17.70
C LYS A 68 -2.22 19.64 -18.89
N ASP A 69 -2.97 20.70 -18.61
CA ASP A 69 -3.68 21.51 -19.59
C ASP A 69 -2.86 22.74 -20.01
N GLY A 70 -1.57 22.81 -19.64
CA GLY A 70 -0.69 23.94 -19.93
C GLY A 70 -1.05 25.23 -19.16
N GLN A 71 -1.88 25.12 -18.12
CA GLN A 71 -2.27 26.25 -17.28
C GLN A 71 -1.25 26.49 -16.16
N ALA A 72 -1.12 27.76 -15.76
CA ALA A 72 -0.25 28.12 -14.64
C ALA A 72 -0.83 27.61 -13.30
N MET A 73 0.06 27.09 -12.45
CA MET A 73 -0.27 26.64 -11.10
C MET A 73 -0.05 27.77 -10.08
N ASP A 74 -0.96 27.90 -9.13
CA ASP A 74 -0.82 28.76 -7.96
C ASP A 74 -0.03 28.05 -6.85
N TRP A 75 1.30 28.11 -6.95
CA TRP A 75 2.21 27.56 -5.94
C TRP A 75 2.07 28.20 -4.56
N LYS A 76 1.61 29.45 -4.48
CA LYS A 76 1.35 30.13 -3.20
C LYS A 76 0.14 29.49 -2.51
N MET A 77 -0.91 29.19 -3.26
CA MET A 77 -2.06 28.45 -2.74
C MET A 77 -1.64 27.05 -2.27
N VAL A 78 -0.89 26.30 -3.09
CA VAL A 78 -0.42 24.95 -2.73
C VAL A 78 0.39 24.98 -1.43
N LYS A 79 1.39 25.86 -1.34
CA LYS A 79 2.23 26.01 -0.16
C LYS A 79 1.42 26.39 1.08
N THR A 80 0.55 27.37 0.97
CA THR A 80 -0.29 27.84 2.10
C THR A 80 -1.23 26.73 2.59
N SER A 81 -1.90 26.03 1.66
CA SER A 81 -2.77 24.90 1.96
C SER A 81 -2.02 23.77 2.67
N TYR A 82 -0.82 23.45 2.19
CA TYR A 82 0.04 22.43 2.82
C TYR A 82 0.45 22.84 4.24
N GLU A 83 1.11 23.99 4.38
CA GLU A 83 1.69 24.46 5.64
C GLU A 83 0.65 24.67 6.73
N ALA A 84 -0.51 25.22 6.38
CA ALA A 84 -1.54 25.56 7.35
C ALA A 84 -2.38 24.38 7.81
N LYS A 85 -2.46 23.29 7.03
CA LYS A 85 -3.49 22.26 7.24
C LYS A 85 -3.03 20.81 7.12
N LEU A 86 -2.03 20.50 6.30
CA LEU A 86 -1.55 19.13 6.10
C LEU A 86 -0.22 18.88 6.81
N LYS A 87 0.67 19.87 6.87
CA LYS A 87 2.04 19.73 7.40
C LYS A 87 2.09 19.09 8.78
N GLY A 88 1.17 19.44 9.68
CA GLY A 88 1.11 18.84 11.02
C GLY A 88 0.94 17.33 10.98
N GLY A 89 -0.09 16.84 10.26
CA GLY A 89 -0.36 15.41 10.09
C GLY A 89 0.78 14.71 9.34
N VAL A 90 1.26 15.29 8.24
CA VAL A 90 2.35 14.72 7.43
C VAL A 90 3.63 14.57 8.26
N LYS A 91 4.05 15.61 8.98
CA LYS A 91 5.26 15.56 9.82
C LYS A 91 5.16 14.51 10.93
N THR A 92 3.97 14.31 11.50
CA THR A 92 3.75 13.32 12.57
C THR A 92 3.74 11.89 12.03
N VAL A 93 3.12 11.66 10.88
CA VAL A 93 2.90 10.31 10.34
C VAL A 93 4.05 9.87 9.43
N ALA A 94 4.65 10.79 8.68
CA ALA A 94 5.67 10.53 7.65
C ALA A 94 6.64 11.72 7.50
N PRO A 95 7.58 11.91 8.43
CA PRO A 95 8.49 13.06 8.44
C PRO A 95 9.38 13.16 7.19
N GLU A 96 9.77 12.03 6.59
CA GLU A 96 10.56 11.99 5.35
C GLU A 96 9.76 12.56 4.17
N ILE A 97 8.46 12.30 4.14
CA ILE A 97 7.54 12.86 3.13
C ILE A 97 7.39 14.37 3.32
N ASP A 98 7.26 14.84 4.57
CA ASP A 98 7.21 16.27 4.87
C ASP A 98 8.46 16.99 4.35
N GLN A 99 9.64 16.40 4.55
CA GLN A 99 10.90 16.95 4.04
C GLN A 99 10.88 17.07 2.51
N VAL A 100 10.46 16.01 1.81
CA VAL A 100 10.38 16.01 0.34
C VAL A 100 9.42 17.09 -0.17
N ILE A 101 8.23 17.20 0.42
CA ILE A 101 7.23 18.20 0.04
C ILE A 101 7.76 19.62 0.30
N GLN A 102 8.34 19.88 1.48
CA GLN A 102 8.87 21.20 1.81
C GLN A 102 10.02 21.61 0.88
N SER A 103 10.96 20.71 0.61
CA SER A 103 12.04 20.96 -0.34
C SER A 103 11.50 21.30 -1.73
N ALA A 104 10.54 20.53 -2.23
CA ALA A 104 9.91 20.81 -3.53
C ALA A 104 9.22 22.19 -3.57
N LEU A 105 8.50 22.57 -2.51
CA LEU A 105 7.82 23.86 -2.41
C LEU A 105 8.79 25.04 -2.32
N ILE A 106 9.91 24.88 -1.62
CA ILE A 106 10.97 25.90 -1.53
C ILE A 106 11.66 26.07 -2.88
N ASP A 107 12.08 24.97 -3.50
CA ASP A 107 12.90 25.04 -4.71
C ASP A 107 12.10 25.46 -5.94
N VAL A 108 10.79 25.16 -6.00
CA VAL A 108 9.94 25.65 -7.09
C VAL A 108 9.68 27.16 -6.98
N GLU A 109 9.54 27.69 -5.77
CA GLU A 109 9.41 29.14 -5.51
C GLU A 109 10.71 29.87 -5.85
N ALA A 110 11.85 29.27 -5.51
CA ALA A 110 13.19 29.77 -5.86
C ALA A 110 13.56 29.57 -7.36
N LYS A 111 12.73 28.86 -8.13
CA LYS A 111 12.99 28.46 -9.53
C LYS A 111 14.23 27.57 -9.70
N ASN A 112 14.63 26.87 -8.65
CA ASN A 112 15.68 25.87 -8.65
C ASN A 112 15.16 24.48 -9.07
N LEU A 113 13.84 24.28 -9.00
CA LEU A 113 13.17 23.04 -9.40
C LEU A 113 12.13 23.31 -10.50
N ASP A 114 12.11 22.45 -11.51
CA ASP A 114 11.08 22.50 -12.54
C ASP A 114 9.69 22.29 -11.93
N GLN A 115 8.70 23.05 -12.39
CA GLN A 115 7.37 23.01 -11.80
C GLN A 115 6.68 21.66 -12.01
N ASN A 116 6.95 20.95 -13.12
CA ASN A 116 6.43 19.61 -13.35
C ASN A 116 7.09 18.56 -12.45
N ILE A 117 8.35 18.76 -12.06
CA ILE A 117 8.98 17.90 -11.05
C ILE A 117 8.36 18.18 -9.68
N ALA A 118 8.29 19.44 -9.28
CA ALA A 118 7.74 19.85 -7.99
C ALA A 118 6.31 19.36 -7.78
N ARG A 119 5.44 19.44 -8.79
CA ARG A 119 4.03 19.01 -8.65
C ARG A 119 3.90 17.53 -8.37
N GLN A 120 4.81 16.72 -8.91
CA GLN A 120 4.79 15.28 -8.72
C GLN A 120 5.26 14.92 -7.31
N LEU A 121 6.33 15.55 -6.83
CA LEU A 121 6.80 15.37 -5.46
C LEU A 121 5.72 15.75 -4.43
N VAL A 122 4.96 16.83 -4.68
CA VAL A 122 3.85 17.24 -3.80
C VAL A 122 2.65 16.29 -3.89
N ASP A 123 2.10 16.03 -5.08
CA ASP A 123 0.91 15.15 -5.23
C ASP A 123 1.19 13.74 -4.72
N LYS A 124 2.31 13.13 -5.15
CA LYS A 124 2.67 11.77 -4.78
C LYS A 124 3.14 11.66 -3.34
N GLY A 125 3.86 12.66 -2.82
CA GLY A 125 4.18 12.74 -1.40
C GLY A 125 2.92 12.71 -0.53
N LEU A 126 1.90 13.50 -0.88
CA LEU A 126 0.63 13.47 -0.14
C LEU A 126 -0.11 12.13 -0.27
N GLN A 127 -0.07 11.48 -1.44
CA GLN A 127 -0.63 10.11 -1.58
C GLN A 127 0.09 9.13 -0.65
N SER A 128 1.41 9.21 -0.57
CA SER A 128 2.24 8.39 0.32
C SER A 128 1.94 8.67 1.81
N TYR A 129 1.70 9.94 2.18
CA TYR A 129 1.22 10.30 3.53
C TYR A 129 -0.10 9.60 3.87
N PHE A 130 -1.11 9.71 3.01
CA PHE A 130 -2.39 9.06 3.25
C PHE A 130 -2.25 7.55 3.32
N TYR A 131 -1.32 6.94 2.58
CA TYR A 131 -1.07 5.50 2.69
C TYR A 131 -0.57 5.12 4.09
N GLN A 132 0.40 5.86 4.64
CA GLN A 132 0.87 5.64 6.02
C GLN A 132 -0.25 5.89 7.05
N LEU A 133 -1.07 6.92 6.84
CA LEU A 133 -2.22 7.22 7.69
C LEU A 133 -3.27 6.10 7.64
N GLN A 134 -3.57 5.56 6.45
CA GLN A 134 -4.48 4.43 6.28
C GLN A 134 -4.00 3.20 7.05
N LYS A 135 -2.71 2.86 7.01
CA LYS A 135 -2.17 1.73 7.79
C LYS A 135 -2.39 1.93 9.29
N ALA A 136 -2.10 3.12 9.81
CA ALA A 136 -2.33 3.45 11.23
C ALA A 136 -3.82 3.41 11.59
N THR A 137 -4.70 3.87 10.70
CA THR A 137 -6.16 3.86 10.92
C THR A 137 -6.74 2.45 10.86
N GLN A 138 -6.26 1.57 9.98
CA GLN A 138 -6.65 0.16 9.98
C GLN A 138 -6.18 -0.57 11.23
N ALA A 139 -5.00 -0.26 11.75
CA ALA A 139 -4.53 -0.80 13.04
C ALA A 139 -5.46 -0.37 14.20
N LYS A 140 -5.91 0.88 14.22
CA LYS A 140 -6.92 1.35 15.20
C LYS A 140 -8.25 0.60 15.07
N ALA A 141 -8.68 0.28 13.85
CA ALA A 141 -9.90 -0.50 13.62
C ALA A 141 -9.76 -1.93 14.19
N GLU A 142 -8.60 -2.57 13.98
CA GLU A 142 -8.27 -3.87 14.57
C GLU A 142 -8.27 -3.80 16.10
N GLU A 143 -7.56 -2.84 16.70
CA GLU A 143 -7.50 -2.63 18.15
C GLU A 143 -8.89 -2.43 18.75
N ALA A 144 -9.75 -1.64 18.09
CA ALA A 144 -11.12 -1.43 18.51
C ALA A 144 -11.95 -2.73 18.45
N LEU A 145 -11.77 -3.53 17.40
CA LEU A 145 -12.47 -4.80 17.25
C LEU A 145 -12.03 -5.83 18.31
N VAL A 146 -10.72 -5.92 18.59
CA VAL A 146 -10.15 -6.72 19.68
C VAL A 146 -10.69 -6.27 21.04
N ALA A 147 -10.84 -4.97 21.24
CA ALA A 147 -11.43 -4.40 22.46
C ALA A 147 -12.96 -4.54 22.55
N GLY A 148 -13.61 -5.24 21.60
CA GLY A 148 -15.06 -5.43 21.58
C GLY A 148 -15.86 -4.17 21.26
N LYS A 149 -15.28 -3.22 20.52
CA LYS A 149 -15.88 -1.93 20.14
C LYS A 149 -16.11 -1.84 18.62
N PRO A 150 -17.06 -2.61 18.05
CA PRO A 150 -17.28 -2.65 16.60
C PRO A 150 -17.73 -1.30 16.02
N GLU A 151 -18.37 -0.44 16.81
CA GLU A 151 -18.75 0.91 16.38
C GLU A 151 -17.51 1.78 16.13
N ALA A 152 -16.53 1.75 17.03
CA ALA A 152 -15.26 2.46 16.86
C ALA A 152 -14.42 1.87 15.71
N ALA A 153 -14.45 0.54 15.54
CA ALA A 153 -13.83 -0.11 14.39
C ALA A 153 -14.48 0.33 13.07
N THR A 154 -15.81 0.46 13.04
CA THR A 154 -16.57 0.95 11.88
C THR A 154 -16.25 2.41 11.57
N GLU A 155 -16.12 3.27 12.58
CA GLU A 155 -15.71 4.67 12.39
C GLU A 155 -14.31 4.78 11.78
N ALA A 156 -13.34 4.03 12.32
CA ALA A 156 -12.00 3.98 11.75
C ALA A 156 -12.00 3.41 10.32
N LEU A 157 -12.81 2.38 10.03
CA LEU A 157 -12.90 1.85 8.67
C LEU A 157 -13.51 2.86 7.68
N LYS A 158 -14.48 3.68 8.08
CA LYS A 158 -15.02 4.77 7.23
C LYS A 158 -13.97 5.79 6.84
N ASP A 159 -13.05 6.09 7.74
CA ASP A 159 -11.91 6.97 7.46
C ASP A 159 -10.98 6.33 6.40
N VAL A 160 -10.74 5.01 6.50
CA VAL A 160 -10.00 4.25 5.47
C VAL A 160 -10.74 4.27 4.13
N GLU A 161 -12.05 4.07 4.12
CA GLU A 161 -12.87 4.16 2.90
C GLU A 161 -12.82 5.55 2.27
N ALA A 162 -12.84 6.62 3.07
CA ALA A 162 -12.74 7.99 2.60
C ALA A 162 -11.37 8.26 1.94
N MET A 163 -10.28 7.80 2.56
CA MET A 163 -8.94 7.85 1.96
C MET A 163 -8.87 7.02 0.68
N ALA A 164 -9.39 5.79 0.68
CA ALA A 164 -9.40 4.92 -0.49
C ALA A 164 -10.15 5.54 -1.68
N LYS A 165 -11.34 6.09 -1.44
CA LYS A 165 -12.14 6.73 -2.49
C LYS A 165 -11.46 7.95 -3.09
N THR A 166 -10.83 8.77 -2.26
CA THR A 166 -10.28 10.07 -2.66
C THR A 166 -8.88 9.96 -3.25
N VAL A 167 -8.06 9.06 -2.69
CA VAL A 167 -6.61 8.99 -2.96
C VAL A 167 -6.27 7.74 -3.76
N PHE A 168 -6.60 6.55 -3.23
CA PHE A 168 -6.01 5.30 -3.74
C PHE A 168 -6.74 4.73 -4.96
N ILE A 169 -8.08 4.67 -4.96
CA ILE A 169 -8.86 4.13 -6.07
C ILE A 169 -8.59 4.87 -7.39
N PRO A 170 -8.50 6.22 -7.43
CA PRO A 170 -8.11 6.94 -8.64
C PRO A 170 -6.72 6.54 -9.17
N THR A 171 -5.75 6.34 -8.27
CA THR A 171 -4.38 5.92 -8.63
C THR A 171 -4.35 4.45 -9.08
N ALA A 172 -5.05 3.56 -8.38
CA ALA A 172 -5.19 2.15 -8.72
C ALA A 172 -5.82 1.97 -10.12
N LYS A 173 -6.86 2.74 -10.45
CA LYS A 173 -7.48 2.72 -11.79
C LYS A 173 -6.52 3.11 -12.90
N LYS A 174 -5.61 4.06 -12.65
CA LYS A 174 -4.57 4.41 -13.63
C LYS A 174 -3.59 3.27 -13.82
N CYS A 175 -3.19 2.61 -12.73
CA CYS A 175 -2.35 1.42 -12.80
C CYS A 175 -3.04 0.27 -13.54
N ASP A 176 -4.32 0.03 -13.25
CA ASP A 176 -5.13 -0.98 -13.95
C ASP A 176 -5.15 -0.73 -15.47
N VAL A 177 -5.26 0.53 -15.90
CA VAL A 177 -5.17 0.89 -17.31
C VAL A 177 -3.76 0.67 -17.87
N SER A 178 -2.71 1.11 -17.17
CA SER A 178 -1.32 0.95 -17.63
C SER A 178 -0.93 -0.52 -17.85
N TYR A 179 -1.43 -1.42 -17.01
CA TYR A 179 -1.09 -2.85 -17.05
C TYR A 179 -2.18 -3.72 -17.69
N ASP A 180 -3.24 -3.12 -18.24
CA ASP A 180 -4.43 -3.80 -18.78
C ASP A 180 -5.09 -4.79 -17.79
N PHE A 181 -5.05 -4.49 -16.49
CA PHE A 181 -5.72 -5.30 -15.47
C PHE A 181 -7.23 -5.13 -15.53
N LYS A 182 -7.92 -6.27 -15.54
CA LYS A 182 -9.38 -6.36 -15.61
C LYS A 182 -9.88 -7.40 -14.63
N ASN A 183 -11.13 -7.24 -14.20
CA ASN A 183 -11.81 -8.20 -13.34
C ASN A 183 -10.98 -8.51 -12.07
N GLU A 184 -10.68 -9.77 -11.82
CA GLU A 184 -9.92 -10.26 -10.67
C GLU A 184 -8.48 -9.72 -10.56
N ASP A 185 -7.88 -9.28 -11.67
CA ASP A 185 -6.55 -8.65 -11.64
C ASP A 185 -6.60 -7.16 -11.25
N ALA A 186 -7.78 -6.53 -11.31
CA ALA A 186 -7.94 -5.09 -11.12
C ALA A 186 -7.72 -4.69 -9.65
N ILE A 187 -6.75 -3.79 -9.44
CA ILE A 187 -6.34 -3.31 -8.14
C ILE A 187 -7.46 -2.49 -7.48
N ALA A 188 -8.12 -1.62 -8.25
CA ALA A 188 -9.21 -0.81 -7.71
C ALA A 188 -10.38 -1.67 -7.19
N GLN A 189 -10.64 -2.81 -7.85
CA GLN A 189 -11.63 -3.77 -7.40
C GLN A 189 -11.18 -4.46 -6.11
N ALA A 190 -9.92 -4.94 -6.05
CA ALA A 190 -9.37 -5.58 -4.87
C ALA A 190 -9.40 -4.67 -3.61
N ILE A 191 -9.09 -3.37 -3.74
CA ILE A 191 -9.22 -2.38 -2.66
C ILE A 191 -10.66 -2.33 -2.14
N THR A 192 -11.62 -2.19 -3.05
CA THR A 192 -13.06 -2.06 -2.72
C THR A 192 -13.60 -3.33 -2.06
N SER A 193 -13.20 -4.50 -2.57
CA SER A 193 -13.59 -5.79 -2.03
C SER A 193 -12.96 -6.05 -0.66
N GLY A 194 -11.69 -5.68 -0.44
CA GLY A 194 -11.04 -5.81 0.87
C GLY A 194 -11.68 -4.92 1.94
N LEU A 195 -12.10 -3.69 1.59
CA LEU A 195 -12.84 -2.80 2.50
C LEU A 195 -14.21 -3.38 2.85
N SER A 196 -14.92 -3.90 1.86
CA SER A 196 -16.22 -4.54 2.08
C SER A 196 -16.10 -5.76 2.99
N ALA A 197 -15.06 -6.58 2.81
CA ALA A 197 -14.79 -7.74 3.64
C ALA A 197 -14.37 -7.35 5.08
N GLN A 198 -13.61 -6.26 5.26
CA GLN A 198 -13.33 -5.71 6.59
C GLN A 198 -14.62 -5.28 7.31
N GLN A 199 -15.55 -4.62 6.62
CA GLN A 199 -16.83 -4.23 7.22
C GLN A 199 -17.66 -5.47 7.61
N GLU A 200 -17.72 -6.49 6.75
CA GLU A 200 -18.40 -7.75 7.07
C GLU A 200 -17.79 -8.44 8.30
N ALA A 201 -16.46 -8.42 8.41
CA ALA A 201 -15.75 -8.98 9.56
C ALA A 201 -16.04 -8.20 10.86
N ILE A 202 -16.18 -6.88 10.80
CA ILE A 202 -16.62 -6.05 11.95
C ILE A 202 -18.06 -6.42 12.35
N ASP A 203 -18.98 -6.46 11.38
CA ASP A 203 -20.41 -6.75 11.61
C ASP A 203 -20.60 -8.14 12.23
N THR A 204 -19.76 -9.10 11.82
CA THR A 204 -19.77 -10.48 12.32
C THR A 204 -18.82 -10.72 13.50
N LYS A 205 -18.10 -9.68 13.96
CA LYS A 205 -17.13 -9.72 15.06
C LYS A 205 -16.04 -10.77 14.91
N LYS A 206 -15.56 -10.98 13.69
CA LYS A 206 -14.52 -11.97 13.35
C LYS A 206 -13.19 -11.29 13.11
N ILE A 207 -12.37 -11.19 14.16
CA ILE A 207 -11.06 -10.51 14.11
C ILE A 207 -10.12 -11.16 13.09
N GLY A 208 -10.04 -12.49 13.03
CA GLY A 208 -9.24 -13.20 12.03
C GLY A 208 -9.61 -12.85 10.60
N ASP A 209 -10.91 -12.81 10.29
CA ASP A 209 -11.40 -12.44 8.95
C ASP A 209 -11.11 -10.95 8.64
N PHE A 210 -11.18 -10.07 9.64
CA PHE A 210 -10.79 -8.67 9.50
C PHE A 210 -9.30 -8.56 9.14
N ASN A 211 -8.44 -9.32 9.82
CA ASN A 211 -7.00 -9.28 9.60
C ASN A 211 -6.60 -9.82 8.23
N VAL A 212 -7.27 -10.85 7.72
CA VAL A 212 -7.10 -11.32 6.33
C VAL A 212 -7.57 -10.25 5.34
N ALA A 213 -8.75 -9.67 5.54
CA ALA A 213 -9.31 -8.65 4.64
C ALA A 213 -8.49 -7.34 4.63
N LYS A 214 -7.90 -6.98 5.77
CA LYS A 214 -6.98 -5.84 5.93
C LYS A 214 -5.80 -5.97 4.98
N GLN A 215 -5.21 -7.16 4.87
CA GLN A 215 -4.08 -7.43 3.97
C GLN A 215 -4.47 -7.20 2.51
N VAL A 216 -5.66 -7.66 2.09
CA VAL A 216 -6.17 -7.44 0.73
C VAL A 216 -6.21 -5.95 0.39
N THR A 217 -6.73 -5.11 1.28
CA THR A 217 -6.74 -3.66 1.06
C THR A 217 -5.34 -3.06 1.08
N ASP A 218 -4.53 -3.34 2.11
CA ASP A 218 -3.19 -2.77 2.27
C ASP A 218 -2.30 -3.11 1.07
N LYS A 219 -2.17 -4.39 0.73
CA LYS A 219 -1.28 -4.83 -0.35
C LYS A 219 -1.78 -4.47 -1.74
N SER A 220 -3.08 -4.25 -1.92
CA SER A 220 -3.59 -3.71 -3.19
C SER A 220 -3.20 -2.23 -3.37
N ILE A 221 -3.26 -1.44 -2.31
CA ILE A 221 -2.80 -0.04 -2.35
C ILE A 221 -1.28 0.00 -2.58
N TYR A 222 -0.53 -0.80 -1.81
CA TYR A 222 0.90 -1.02 -1.99
C TYR A 222 1.25 -1.36 -3.44
N ARG A 223 0.54 -2.33 -4.05
CA ARG A 223 0.75 -2.77 -5.44
C ARG A 223 0.61 -1.62 -6.42
N SER A 224 -0.28 -0.66 -6.18
CA SER A 224 -0.42 0.53 -7.03
C SER A 224 0.86 1.37 -7.04
N PHE A 225 1.46 1.60 -5.87
CA PHE A 225 2.69 2.41 -5.76
C PHE A 225 3.92 1.68 -6.30
N TYR A 226 4.07 0.40 -5.98
CA TYR A 226 5.14 -0.44 -6.54
C TYR A 226 5.09 -0.47 -8.08
N LEU A 227 3.93 -0.79 -8.65
CA LEU A 227 3.78 -0.88 -10.11
C LEU A 227 3.90 0.48 -10.79
N ALA A 228 3.50 1.58 -10.12
CA ALA A 228 3.74 2.92 -10.63
C ALA A 228 5.24 3.22 -10.70
N ALA A 229 6.02 2.93 -9.65
CA ALA A 229 7.47 3.10 -9.68
C ALA A 229 8.09 2.31 -10.84
N LEU A 230 7.77 1.02 -10.95
CA LEU A 230 8.26 0.15 -12.01
C LEU A 230 7.88 0.64 -13.43
N ASP A 231 6.66 1.14 -13.63
CA ASP A 231 6.20 1.71 -14.90
C ASP A 231 7.00 2.97 -15.29
N TYR A 232 7.37 3.81 -14.32
CA TYR A 232 8.24 4.96 -14.60
C TYR A 232 9.65 4.55 -15.00
N ALA A 233 10.22 3.49 -14.41
CA ALA A 233 11.51 2.97 -14.87
C ALA A 233 11.47 2.54 -16.36
N GLN A 234 10.39 1.85 -16.77
CA GLN A 234 10.21 1.45 -18.17
C GLN A 234 10.08 2.68 -19.09
N LYS A 235 9.24 3.65 -18.69
CA LYS A 235 9.03 4.89 -19.46
C LYS A 235 10.29 5.71 -19.61
N ILE A 236 11.11 5.80 -18.56
CA ILE A 236 12.40 6.50 -18.61
C ILE A 236 13.32 5.79 -19.60
N GLU A 237 13.50 4.47 -19.46
CA GLU A 237 14.39 3.71 -20.33
C GLU A 237 13.98 3.79 -21.81
N ASP A 238 12.68 3.69 -22.12
CA ASP A 238 12.15 3.83 -23.47
C ASP A 238 12.20 5.27 -23.99
N GLY A 239 12.00 6.25 -23.12
CA GLY A 239 12.17 7.66 -23.42
C GLY A 239 13.62 8.01 -23.79
N VAL A 240 14.61 7.46 -23.09
CA VAL A 240 16.04 7.59 -23.44
C VAL A 240 16.30 7.02 -24.84
N LYS A 241 15.77 5.82 -25.15
CA LYS A 241 15.94 5.18 -26.46
C LYS A 241 15.29 5.98 -27.60
N SER A 242 14.20 6.68 -27.32
CA SER A 242 13.44 7.47 -28.30
C SER A 242 13.89 8.93 -28.38
N GLY A 243 14.83 9.37 -27.54
CA GLY A 243 15.37 10.72 -27.56
C GLY A 243 14.45 11.77 -26.91
N THR A 244 13.59 11.36 -25.97
CA THR A 244 12.78 12.27 -25.15
C THR A 244 13.67 13.26 -24.39
N ASP A 245 13.16 14.48 -24.16
CA ASP A 245 13.87 15.53 -23.45
C ASP A 245 14.27 15.09 -22.02
N GLU A 246 15.50 15.40 -21.61
CA GLU A 246 16.04 14.98 -20.32
C GLU A 246 15.20 15.47 -19.14
N LYS A 247 14.64 16.69 -19.20
CA LYS A 247 13.80 17.22 -18.12
C LYS A 247 12.47 16.48 -18.03
N GLU A 248 11.90 16.09 -19.16
CA GLU A 248 10.69 15.26 -19.17
C GLU A 248 10.96 13.89 -18.54
N LEU A 249 12.14 13.31 -18.77
CA LEU A 249 12.54 12.06 -18.13
C LEU A 249 12.82 12.23 -16.63
N GLN A 250 13.36 13.37 -16.21
CA GLN A 250 13.53 13.71 -14.79
C GLN A 250 12.19 13.85 -14.05
N VAL A 251 11.13 14.30 -14.74
CA VAL A 251 9.76 14.22 -14.18
C VAL A 251 9.37 12.78 -13.91
N GLY A 252 9.68 11.86 -14.84
CA GLY A 252 9.50 10.42 -14.64
C GLY A 252 10.31 9.88 -13.44
N GLN A 253 11.57 10.30 -13.27
CA GLN A 253 12.38 9.92 -12.10
C GLN A 253 11.73 10.40 -10.80
N ALA A 254 11.23 11.64 -10.76
CA ALA A 254 10.54 12.17 -9.59
C ALA A 254 9.23 11.43 -9.26
N GLU A 255 8.46 11.03 -10.29
CA GLU A 255 7.25 10.22 -10.09
C GLU A 255 7.58 8.80 -9.60
N GLY A 256 8.64 8.19 -10.14
CA GLY A 256 9.16 6.90 -9.67
C GLY A 256 9.65 6.97 -8.22
N TYR A 257 10.46 7.98 -7.88
CA TYR A 257 10.94 8.25 -6.53
C TYR A 257 9.80 8.39 -5.53
N ALA A 258 8.82 9.26 -5.83
CA ALA A 258 7.74 9.53 -4.89
C ALA A 258 6.78 8.33 -4.72
N SER A 259 6.66 7.49 -5.75
CA SER A 259 5.94 6.21 -5.65
C SER A 259 6.70 5.20 -4.78
N LEU A 260 8.03 5.14 -4.90
CA LEU A 260 8.89 4.33 -4.03
C LEU A 260 8.78 4.74 -2.56
N LEU A 261 8.73 6.04 -2.24
CA LEU A 261 8.59 6.52 -0.86
C LEU A 261 7.35 5.98 -0.15
N ALA A 262 6.27 5.65 -0.87
CA ALA A 262 5.07 5.05 -0.26
C ALA A 262 5.37 3.67 0.34
N VAL A 263 6.25 2.91 -0.32
CA VAL A 263 6.48 1.48 -0.08
C VAL A 263 7.86 1.19 0.49
N GLU A 264 8.77 2.17 0.53
CA GLU A 264 10.18 1.98 0.85
C GLU A 264 10.40 1.30 2.19
N LYS A 265 9.66 1.68 3.24
CA LYS A 265 9.82 1.09 4.57
C LYS A 265 9.51 -0.41 4.56
N SER A 266 8.40 -0.78 3.93
CA SER A 266 8.00 -2.18 3.83
C SER A 266 8.91 -2.99 2.91
N LEU A 267 9.57 -2.36 1.93
CA LEU A 267 10.57 -3.04 1.10
C LEU A 267 11.90 -3.20 1.85
N ALA A 268 12.29 -2.20 2.64
CA ALA A 268 13.55 -2.18 3.37
C ALA A 268 13.55 -3.19 4.53
N ASP A 269 12.37 -3.49 5.08
CA ASP A 269 12.19 -4.61 6.02
C ASP A 269 12.53 -5.97 5.37
N GLY A 270 12.43 -6.09 4.03
CA GLY A 270 12.89 -7.24 3.28
C GLY A 270 14.36 -7.10 2.88
N GLU A 271 14.70 -6.11 2.04
CA GLU A 271 16.06 -5.91 1.56
C GLU A 271 16.47 -4.43 1.52
N GLU A 272 17.13 -3.97 2.58
CA GLU A 272 17.50 -2.56 2.80
C GLU A 272 18.42 -2.01 1.70
N GLU A 273 19.42 -2.79 1.27
CA GLU A 273 20.40 -2.32 0.27
C GLU A 273 19.73 -2.19 -1.12
N ALA A 274 18.81 -3.10 -1.48
CA ALA A 274 18.05 -2.97 -2.72
C ALA A 274 17.23 -1.68 -2.75
N VAL A 275 16.58 -1.32 -1.62
CA VAL A 275 15.83 -0.06 -1.51
C VAL A 275 16.75 1.16 -1.61
N LYS A 276 17.93 1.11 -1.00
CA LYS A 276 18.92 2.18 -1.11
C LYS A 276 19.34 2.42 -2.56
N ILE A 277 19.61 1.35 -3.32
CA ILE A 277 19.94 1.45 -4.75
C ILE A 277 18.74 1.98 -5.55
N LEU A 278 17.52 1.50 -5.29
CA LEU A 278 16.31 2.03 -5.93
C LEU A 278 16.16 3.54 -5.73
N LYS A 279 16.36 4.03 -4.51
CA LYS A 279 16.31 5.47 -4.20
C LYS A 279 17.37 6.25 -4.97
N GLU A 280 18.59 5.73 -5.04
CA GLU A 280 19.67 6.37 -5.79
C GLU A 280 19.35 6.45 -7.29
N ARG A 281 18.77 5.40 -7.88
CA ARG A 281 18.40 5.40 -9.31
C ARG A 281 17.32 6.43 -9.67
N TYR A 282 16.37 6.66 -8.77
CA TYR A 282 15.34 7.69 -8.98
C TYR A 282 15.76 9.11 -8.52
N ASP A 283 16.89 9.25 -7.82
CA ASP A 283 17.40 10.56 -7.40
C ASP A 283 17.95 11.31 -8.62
N PHE A 284 17.08 12.10 -9.26
CA PHE A 284 17.42 12.91 -10.45
C PHE A 284 18.49 13.98 -10.18
N SER A 285 18.83 14.26 -8.90
CA SER A 285 19.95 15.16 -8.57
C SER A 285 21.31 14.45 -8.67
N LYS A 286 21.33 13.12 -8.68
CA LYS A 286 22.55 12.29 -8.71
C LYS A 286 22.64 11.39 -9.94
N THR A 287 21.51 10.87 -10.40
CA THR A 287 21.42 9.86 -11.46
C THR A 287 20.77 10.46 -12.70
N LYS A 288 21.45 10.35 -13.85
CA LYS A 288 20.87 10.79 -15.12
C LYS A 288 19.81 9.80 -15.59
N PRO A 289 18.80 10.24 -16.36
CA PRO A 289 17.81 9.33 -16.94
C PRO A 289 18.40 8.15 -17.72
N ALA A 290 19.53 8.36 -18.42
CA ALA A 290 20.22 7.31 -19.18
C ALA A 290 20.80 6.18 -18.32
N ASP A 291 21.00 6.43 -17.01
CA ASP A 291 21.54 5.47 -16.06
C ASP A 291 20.41 4.71 -15.31
N VAL A 292 19.14 5.00 -15.63
CA VAL A 292 17.96 4.29 -15.11
C VAL A 292 17.66 3.10 -16.00
N SER A 293 17.90 1.88 -15.51
CA SER A 293 17.53 0.65 -16.22
C SER A 293 16.27 0.02 -15.63
N TYR A 294 15.31 -0.29 -16.49
CA TYR A 294 14.12 -1.04 -16.11
C TYR A 294 14.50 -2.40 -15.53
N LYS A 295 15.41 -3.12 -16.18
CA LYS A 295 15.80 -4.47 -15.76
C LYS A 295 16.47 -4.49 -14.38
N GLU A 296 17.30 -3.50 -14.09
CA GLU A 296 17.93 -3.35 -12.76
C GLU A 296 16.87 -3.07 -11.70
N ILE A 297 16.01 -2.07 -11.94
CA ILE A 297 14.94 -1.67 -11.02
C ILE A 297 13.94 -2.82 -10.78
N GLU A 298 13.51 -3.51 -11.84
CA GLU A 298 12.66 -4.70 -11.75
C GLU A 298 13.32 -5.78 -10.88
N GLY A 299 14.63 -6.01 -11.05
CA GLY A 299 15.41 -6.96 -10.26
C GLY A 299 15.44 -6.61 -8.78
N LEU A 300 15.73 -5.35 -8.44
CA LEU A 300 15.79 -4.86 -7.06
C LEU A 300 14.43 -4.96 -6.35
N PHE A 301 13.34 -4.62 -7.04
CA PHE A 301 12.00 -4.82 -6.50
C PHE A 301 11.69 -6.30 -6.31
N ALA A 302 12.03 -7.16 -7.28
CA ALA A 302 11.76 -8.58 -7.17
C ALA A 302 12.52 -9.24 -6.02
N GLN A 303 13.76 -8.83 -5.78
CA GLN A 303 14.58 -9.25 -4.65
C GLN A 303 13.90 -8.89 -3.32
N ALA A 304 13.63 -7.60 -3.11
CA ALA A 304 13.00 -7.13 -1.87
C ALA A 304 11.60 -7.74 -1.64
N LEU A 305 10.79 -7.89 -2.69
CA LEU A 305 9.45 -8.47 -2.57
C LEU A 305 9.46 -9.99 -2.35
N THR A 306 10.44 -10.71 -2.90
CA THR A 306 10.57 -12.14 -2.65
C THR A 306 11.01 -12.40 -1.22
N GLU A 307 11.91 -11.58 -0.66
CA GLU A 307 12.25 -11.66 0.76
C GLU A 307 11.02 -11.44 1.66
N LYS A 308 10.12 -10.51 1.31
CA LYS A 308 8.84 -10.34 2.03
C LYS A 308 7.92 -11.56 1.91
N VAL A 309 7.96 -12.28 0.79
CA VAL A 309 7.24 -13.55 0.63
C VAL A 309 7.84 -14.61 1.55
N ASP A 310 9.16 -14.73 1.59
CA ASP A 310 9.88 -15.69 2.43
C ASP A 310 9.60 -15.44 3.92
N GLU A 311 9.77 -14.20 4.40
CA GLU A 311 9.44 -13.78 5.77
C GLU A 311 7.98 -14.12 6.14
N SER A 312 7.04 -13.81 5.25
CA SER A 312 5.61 -14.09 5.49
C SER A 312 5.32 -15.59 5.56
N HIS A 313 6.05 -16.43 4.80
CA HIS A 313 5.94 -17.89 4.90
C HIS A 313 6.50 -18.41 6.24
N GLU A 314 7.63 -17.88 6.69
CA GLU A 314 8.22 -18.23 7.99
C GLU A 314 7.28 -17.87 9.14
N GLU A 315 6.78 -16.62 9.17
CA GLU A 315 5.84 -16.16 10.19
C GLU A 315 4.53 -16.96 10.17
N THR A 316 4.05 -17.36 8.98
CA THR A 316 2.88 -18.24 8.85
C THR A 316 3.13 -19.59 9.52
N GLN A 317 4.29 -20.20 9.25
CA GLN A 317 4.65 -21.51 9.81
C GLN A 317 4.80 -21.43 11.33
N GLU A 318 5.45 -20.39 11.85
CA GLU A 318 5.55 -20.17 13.29
C GLU A 318 4.18 -20.03 13.97
N ALA A 319 3.25 -19.30 13.33
CA ALA A 319 1.91 -19.13 13.85
C ALA A 319 1.12 -20.46 13.86
N ILE A 320 1.27 -21.31 12.84
CA ILE A 320 0.71 -22.67 12.84
C ILE A 320 1.26 -23.51 14.00
N GLU A 321 2.57 -23.47 14.23
CA GLU A 321 3.21 -24.20 15.34
C GLU A 321 2.73 -23.73 16.71
N LYS A 322 2.48 -22.42 16.86
CA LYS A 322 1.87 -21.80 18.03
C LYS A 322 0.35 -22.01 18.12
N LYS A 323 -0.27 -22.65 17.12
CA LYS A 323 -1.72 -22.85 16.95
C LYS A 323 -2.52 -21.54 16.88
N ASP A 324 -1.87 -20.46 16.46
CA ASP A 324 -2.50 -19.17 16.19
C ASP A 324 -2.91 -19.11 14.71
N ILE A 325 -4.04 -19.75 14.40
CA ILE A 325 -4.52 -19.88 13.02
C ILE A 325 -4.92 -18.52 12.42
N ASP A 326 -5.40 -17.56 13.23
CA ASP A 326 -5.78 -16.25 12.71
C ASP A 326 -4.57 -15.44 12.26
N THR A 327 -3.49 -15.44 13.04
CA THR A 327 -2.21 -14.85 12.62
C THR A 327 -1.65 -15.58 11.39
N ALA A 328 -1.67 -16.92 11.39
CA ALA A 328 -1.19 -17.70 10.25
C ALA A 328 -1.94 -17.35 8.96
N ARG A 329 -3.27 -17.22 9.01
CA ARG A 329 -4.10 -16.81 7.87
C ARG A 329 -3.74 -15.41 7.39
N ALA A 330 -3.57 -14.45 8.30
CA ALA A 330 -3.21 -13.09 7.92
C ALA A 330 -1.86 -13.03 7.20
N LYS A 331 -0.85 -13.75 7.71
CA LYS A 331 0.49 -13.81 7.11
C LYS A 331 0.52 -14.58 5.79
N ALA A 332 -0.24 -15.66 5.67
CA ALA A 332 -0.37 -16.38 4.41
C ALA A 332 -1.03 -15.52 3.32
N MET A 333 -2.06 -14.74 3.68
CA MET A 333 -2.67 -13.78 2.76
C MET A 333 -1.69 -12.68 2.34
N GLU A 334 -0.88 -12.18 3.27
CA GLU A 334 0.17 -11.20 3.00
C GLU A 334 1.18 -11.72 1.95
N ALA A 335 1.71 -12.94 2.14
CA ALA A 335 2.63 -13.56 1.18
C ALA A 335 1.99 -13.72 -0.21
N ASN A 336 0.74 -14.22 -0.25
CA ASN A 336 0.00 -14.38 -1.50
C ASN A 336 -0.19 -13.05 -2.25
N LEU A 337 -0.43 -11.96 -1.52
CA LEU A 337 -0.63 -10.65 -2.13
C LEU A 337 0.68 -10.03 -2.63
N PHE A 338 1.83 -10.34 -2.03
CA PHE A 338 3.13 -9.99 -2.61
C PHE A 338 3.40 -10.75 -3.91
N ILE A 339 3.04 -12.04 -4.00
CA ILE A 339 3.09 -12.80 -5.25
C ILE A 339 2.17 -12.17 -6.31
N VAL A 340 0.95 -11.77 -5.94
CA VAL A 340 0.01 -11.07 -6.83
C VAL A 340 0.59 -9.71 -7.27
N ALA A 341 1.24 -8.98 -6.36
CA ALA A 341 1.89 -7.72 -6.69
C ALA A 341 2.96 -7.93 -7.78
N MET A 342 3.83 -8.92 -7.61
CA MET A 342 4.90 -9.27 -8.53
C MET A 342 4.45 -9.94 -9.83
N LYS A 343 3.16 -10.26 -10.02
CA LYS A 343 2.66 -11.01 -11.19
C LYS A 343 3.25 -10.55 -12.53
N PRO A 344 3.32 -9.24 -12.87
CA PRO A 344 3.94 -8.80 -14.12
C PRO A 344 5.42 -9.19 -14.24
N THR A 345 6.20 -8.98 -13.19
CA THR A 345 7.62 -9.33 -13.12
C THR A 345 7.83 -10.84 -13.20
N LEU A 346 7.02 -11.63 -12.49
CA LEU A 346 7.09 -13.09 -12.53
C LEU A 346 6.72 -13.61 -13.93
N GLU A 347 5.71 -13.05 -14.59
CA GLU A 347 5.31 -13.46 -15.93
C GLU A 347 6.40 -13.13 -16.96
N ASN A 348 7.04 -11.96 -16.83
CA ASN A 348 8.16 -11.55 -17.67
C ASN A 348 9.37 -12.51 -17.55
N ARG A 349 9.68 -12.94 -16.32
CA ARG A 349 10.90 -13.72 -16.05
C ARG A 349 10.72 -15.24 -16.09
N LEU A 350 9.56 -15.76 -15.70
CA LEU A 350 9.27 -17.20 -15.61
C LEU A 350 8.32 -17.71 -16.69
N GLY A 351 7.58 -16.81 -17.34
CA GLY A 351 6.50 -17.14 -18.26
C GLY A 351 5.18 -17.47 -17.54
N LYS A 352 4.08 -17.23 -18.26
CA LYS A 352 2.71 -17.31 -17.73
C LYS A 352 2.33 -18.68 -17.14
N GLU A 353 2.82 -19.77 -17.72
CA GLU A 353 2.51 -21.12 -17.24
C GLU A 353 3.07 -21.37 -15.84
N LYS A 354 4.32 -20.98 -15.60
CA LYS A 354 4.95 -21.14 -14.28
C LYS A 354 4.30 -20.24 -13.24
N VAL A 355 3.95 -19.00 -13.62
CA VAL A 355 3.21 -18.09 -12.72
C VAL A 355 1.83 -18.64 -12.37
N ALA A 356 1.09 -19.18 -13.34
CA ALA A 356 -0.21 -19.80 -13.08
C ALA A 356 -0.09 -20.97 -12.08
N GLN A 357 0.99 -21.76 -12.16
CA GLN A 357 1.26 -22.82 -11.18
C GLN A 357 1.59 -22.24 -9.80
N ILE A 358 2.44 -21.20 -9.70
CA ILE A 358 2.75 -20.53 -8.43
C ILE A 358 1.48 -19.95 -7.80
N THR A 359 0.61 -19.30 -8.57
CA THR A 359 -0.68 -18.77 -8.07
C THR A 359 -1.60 -19.88 -7.59
N LYS A 360 -1.64 -21.01 -8.31
CA LYS A 360 -2.41 -22.18 -7.86
C LYS A 360 -1.87 -22.73 -6.54
N ASP A 361 -0.55 -22.81 -6.40
CA ASP A 361 0.12 -23.28 -5.20
C ASP A 361 -0.14 -22.34 -4.02
N ALA A 362 -0.07 -21.03 -4.24
CA ALA A 362 -0.40 -20.00 -3.24
C ALA A 362 -1.84 -20.15 -2.71
N ASN A 363 -2.80 -20.45 -3.59
CA ASN A 363 -4.19 -20.70 -3.20
C ASN A 363 -4.35 -22.01 -2.42
N GLU A 364 -3.69 -23.08 -2.87
CA GLU A 364 -3.67 -24.36 -2.15
C GLU A 364 -3.05 -24.21 -0.77
N TRP A 365 -1.93 -23.50 -0.69
CA TRP A 365 -1.21 -23.20 0.54
C TRP A 365 -2.09 -22.47 1.55
N PHE A 366 -2.71 -21.36 1.15
CA PHE A 366 -3.63 -20.62 2.01
C PHE A 366 -4.77 -21.50 2.54
N ALA A 367 -5.37 -22.33 1.69
CA ALA A 367 -6.45 -23.24 2.10
C ALA A 367 -5.99 -24.35 3.08
N LEU A 368 -4.70 -24.70 3.10
CA LEU A 368 -4.11 -25.59 4.10
C LEU A 368 -3.81 -24.85 5.40
N VAL A 369 -3.34 -23.61 5.32
CA VAL A 369 -3.12 -22.73 6.48
C VAL A 369 -4.43 -22.51 7.25
N GLU A 370 -5.55 -22.27 6.56
CA GLU A 370 -6.88 -22.13 7.18
C GLU A 370 -7.30 -23.36 8.00
N LYS A 371 -6.75 -24.54 7.69
CA LYS A 371 -7.02 -25.80 8.38
C LYS A 371 -5.97 -26.13 9.45
N GLY A 372 -4.91 -25.32 9.58
CA GLY A 372 -3.73 -25.66 10.37
C GLY A 372 -3.06 -26.96 9.90
N ASP A 373 -3.16 -27.29 8.61
CA ASP A 373 -2.61 -28.53 8.07
C ASP A 373 -1.09 -28.40 7.91
N VAL A 374 -0.34 -29.33 8.52
CA VAL A 374 1.13 -29.38 8.46
C VAL A 374 1.68 -29.51 7.03
N LYS A 375 0.86 -29.97 6.07
CA LYS A 375 1.21 -29.97 4.65
C LYS A 375 1.39 -28.57 4.06
N ALA A 376 0.86 -27.54 4.72
CA ALA A 376 1.08 -26.15 4.32
C ALA A 376 2.58 -25.85 4.16
N LYS A 377 3.44 -26.37 5.06
CA LYS A 377 4.88 -26.19 4.97
C LYS A 377 5.46 -26.64 3.63
N MET A 378 5.09 -27.83 3.15
CA MET A 378 5.59 -28.37 1.89
C MET A 378 5.17 -27.55 0.67
N ILE A 379 3.93 -27.04 0.66
CA ILE A 379 3.45 -26.19 -0.44
C ILE A 379 4.12 -24.81 -0.37
N GLY A 380 4.30 -24.27 0.83
CA GLY A 380 5.05 -23.03 1.06
C GLY A 380 6.48 -23.11 0.55
N GLU A 381 7.21 -24.18 0.90
CA GLU A 381 8.58 -24.43 0.42
C GLU A 381 8.63 -24.52 -1.12
N ARG A 382 7.62 -25.12 -1.77
CA ARG A 382 7.52 -25.17 -3.23
C ARG A 382 7.39 -23.77 -3.86
N ILE A 383 6.64 -22.88 -3.21
CA ILE A 383 6.46 -21.50 -3.66
C ILE A 383 7.77 -20.73 -3.51
N THR A 384 8.37 -20.74 -2.32
CA THR A 384 9.62 -20.01 -2.05
C THR A 384 10.77 -20.52 -2.92
N ASP A 385 10.90 -21.85 -3.11
CA ASP A 385 11.86 -22.44 -4.05
C ASP A 385 11.68 -21.95 -5.50
N ALA A 386 10.43 -21.73 -5.93
CA ALA A 386 10.16 -21.22 -7.26
C ALA A 386 10.57 -19.75 -7.44
N LEU A 387 10.67 -19.00 -6.32
CA LEU A 387 11.04 -17.59 -6.27
C LEU A 387 12.51 -17.35 -5.88
N LYS A 388 13.24 -18.35 -5.40
CA LYS A 388 14.69 -18.26 -5.13
C LYS A 388 15.54 -17.60 -6.23
N PRO A 389 15.26 -17.75 -7.54
CA PRO A 389 16.04 -17.08 -8.58
C PRO A 389 15.96 -15.54 -8.57
N PHE A 390 15.13 -14.95 -7.72
CA PHE A 390 14.96 -13.51 -7.58
C PHE A 390 15.68 -12.94 -6.35
N ASN A 391 16.17 -13.78 -5.44
CA ASN A 391 16.92 -13.39 -4.23
C ASN A 391 18.39 -13.12 -4.52
#